data_AF-A0A932E3H6-F1
#
_entry.id   AF-A0A932E3H6-F1
#
_cell.length_a   1.000
_cell.length_b   1.000
_cell.length_c   1.000
_cell.angle_alpha   90.00
_cell.angle_beta   90.00
_cell.angle_gamma   90.00
#
_symmetry.space_group_name_H-M   'P 1'
#
loop_
_entity.id
_entity.type
_entity.pdbx_description
1 polymer ?
#
loop_
_entity_poly.entity_id
_entity_poly.type
_entity_poly.pdbx_seq_one_letter_code
_entity_poly.pdbx_strand_id
1 'polypeptide(L)' 'MIKKIGGKYVVLSETTGRRFGAYATKAEAEKRLRQIEMFKHLRRSGARPRRRG' A
#
# COMPACT_ATOMS: atom_id res chain seq x y z
N MET A 1 2.77 -5.95 -2.29
CA MET A 1 3.60 -6.45 -3.41
C MET A 1 4.11 -5.33 -4.33
N ILE A 2 5.25 -5.55 -5.01
CA ILE A 2 5.80 -4.65 -6.05
C ILE A 2 5.80 -5.42 -7.38
N LYS A 3 5.27 -4.83 -8.46
CA LYS A 3 5.29 -5.38 -9.82
C LYS A 3 6.03 -4.45 -10.77
N LYS A 4 6.90 -4.99 -11.63
CA LYS A 4 7.51 -4.22 -12.70
C LYS A 4 6.59 -4.23 -13.93
N ILE A 5 6.15 -3.05 -14.36
CA ILE A 5 5.24 -2.87 -15.51
C ILE A 5 5.81 -1.76 -16.39
N GLY A 6 6.11 -2.06 -17.65
CA GLY A 6 6.61 -1.06 -18.61
C GLY A 6 7.90 -0.36 -18.16
N GLY A 7 8.79 -1.07 -17.48
CA GLY A 7 10.06 -0.53 -16.97
C GLY A 7 9.96 0.19 -15.61
N LYS A 8 8.76 0.40 -15.06
CA LYS A 8 8.54 1.06 -13.76
C LYS A 8 8.11 0.07 -12.68
N TYR A 9 8.41 0.37 -11.42
CA TYR A 9 8.04 -0.43 -10.25
C TYR A 9 6.73 0.06 -9.64
N VAL A 10 5.67 -0.71 -9.80
CA VAL A 10 4.32 -0.39 -9.32
C VAL A 10 4.06 -1.10 -8.00
N VAL A 11 3.69 -0.33 -6.97
CA VAL A 11 3.30 -0.87 -5.66
C VAL A 11 1.81 -1.20 -5.69
N LEU A 12 1.48 -2.45 -5.40
CA LEU A 12 0.12 -2.97 -5.37
C LEU A 12 -0.21 -3.55 -3.98
N SER A 13 -1.45 -3.37 -3.57
CA SER A 13 -2.03 -4.08 -2.42
C SER A 13 -2.21 -5.56 -2.75
N GLU A 14 -1.68 -6.45 -1.93
CA GLU A 14 -1.94 -7.89 -2.08
C GLU A 14 -3.39 -8.24 -1.77
N THR A 15 -4.04 -7.47 -0.90
CA THR A 15 -5.37 -7.82 -0.39
C THR A 15 -6.50 -7.25 -1.23
N THR A 16 -6.26 -6.11 -1.89
CA THR A 16 -7.30 -5.38 -2.64
C THR A 16 -6.94 -5.12 -4.10
N GLY A 17 -5.75 -5.51 -4.54
CA GLY A 17 -5.27 -5.24 -5.90
C GLY A 17 -5.08 -3.75 -6.24
N ARG A 18 -5.31 -2.83 -5.28
CA ARG A 18 -5.17 -1.38 -5.51
C ARG A 18 -3.73 -1.01 -5.83
N ARG A 19 -3.56 -0.17 -6.86
CA ARG A 19 -2.29 0.52 -7.15
C ARG A 19 -2.11 1.68 -6.17
N PHE A 20 -0.98 1.68 -5.49
CA PHE A 20 -0.58 2.77 -4.60
C PHE A 20 0.38 3.77 -5.26
N GLY A 21 1.04 3.37 -6.34
CA GLY A 21 1.92 4.26 -7.09
C GLY A 21 2.85 3.50 -8.02
N ALA A 22 3.44 4.22 -8.98
CA ALA A 22 4.48 3.72 -9.87
C ALA A 22 5.77 4.53 -9.63
N TYR A 23 6.89 3.83 -9.49
CA TYR A 23 8.19 4.38 -9.13
C TYR A 23 9.24 4.00 -10.18
N ALA A 24 10.26 4.83 -10.35
CA ALA A 24 11.36 4.53 -11.26
C ALA A 24 12.27 3.44 -10.68
N THR A 25 12.44 3.42 -9.36
CA THR A 25 13.36 2.51 -8.67
C THR A 25 12.63 1.53 -7.75
N LYS A 26 13.26 0.38 -7.52
CA LYS A 26 12.77 -0.63 -6.56
C LYS A 26 12.80 -0.08 -5.13
N ALA A 27 13.85 0.67 -4.77
CA ALA A 27 14.04 1.21 -3.43
C ALA A 27 12.91 2.17 -3.01
N GLU A 28 12.44 3.04 -3.91
CA GLU A 28 11.30 3.92 -3.64
C GLU A 28 9.99 3.12 -3.48
N ALA A 29 9.79 2.10 -4.31
CA ALA A 29 8.64 1.22 -4.21
C ALA A 29 8.63 0.44 -2.87
N GLU A 30 9.79 -0.02 -2.40
CA GLU A 30 9.95 -0.68 -1.09
C GLU A 30 9.67 0.27 0.08
N LYS A 31 10.19 1.51 0.02
CA LYS A 31 9.86 2.55 1.02
C LYS A 31 8.36 2.78 1.12
N ARG A 32 7.67 2.88 -0.03
CA ARG A 32 6.21 3.06 -0.05
C ARG A 32 5.48 1.83 0.47
N LEU A 33 5.90 0.62 0.10
CA LEU A 33 5.30 -0.62 0.58
C LEU A 33 5.35 -0.70 2.12
N ARG A 34 6.51 -0.37 2.71
CA ARG A 34 6.69 -0.35 4.17
C ARG A 34 5.75 0.63 4.87
N GLN A 35 5.55 1.82 4.30
CA GLN A 35 4.58 2.79 4.81
C GLN A 35 3.14 2.24 4.77
N ILE A 36 2.77 1.58 3.67
CA ILE A 36 1.44 0.99 3.50
C ILE A 36 1.20 -0.12 4.51
N GLU A 37 2.18 -1.00 4.73
CA GLU A 37 2.10 -2.04 5.76
C GLU A 37 1.92 -1.44 7.15
N MET A 38 2.73 -0.44 7.52
CA MET A 38 2.56 0.27 8.79
C MET A 38 1.14 0.85 8.94
N PHE A 39 0.62 1.52 7.92
CA PHE A 39 -0.76 2.05 7.92
C PHE A 39 -1.82 0.95 8.02
N LYS A 40 -1.59 -0.22 7.40
CA LYS A 40 -2.49 -1.38 7.48
C LYS A 40 -2.56 -1.93 8.91
N HIS A 41 -1.43 -1.96 9.61
CA HIS A 41 -1.37 -2.38 11.01
C HIS A 41 -2.00 -1.35 11.96
N LEU A 42 -1.80 -0.05 11.73
CA LEU A 42 -2.48 0.99 12.54
C LEU A 42 -4.01 0.96 12.39
N ARG A 43 -4.54 0.70 11.19
CA ARG A 43 -6.00 0.62 10.95
C ARG A 43 -6.68 -0.55 11.64
N ARG A 44 -5.93 -1.55 12.12
CA ARG A 44 -6.49 -2.70 12.84
C ARG A 44 -6.73 -2.42 14.33
N SER A 45 -6.15 -1.34 14.87
CA SER A 45 -6.18 -1.03 16.31
C SER A 45 -7.24 -0.03 16.75
N GLY A 46 -8.04 0.57 15.85
CA GLY A 46 -9.09 1.49 16.29
C GLY A 46 -9.91 2.11 15.18
N ALA A 47 -11.19 2.35 15.48
CA ALA A 47 -12.18 3.04 14.66
C ALA A 47 -12.74 2.25 13.46
N ARG A 48 -13.59 1.25 13.75
CA ARG A 48 -14.93 1.36 13.16
C ARG A 48 -15.49 2.69 13.65
N PRO A 49 -15.84 3.68 12.80
CA PRO A 49 -16.76 4.69 13.27
C PRO A 49 -17.99 3.90 13.74
N ARG A 50 -18.27 3.97 15.04
CA ARG A 50 -19.53 3.48 15.57
C ARG A 50 -20.58 4.29 14.81
N ARG A 51 -21.16 3.70 13.75
CA ARG A 51 -22.41 4.17 13.16
C ARG A 51 -23.43 4.05 14.28
N ARG A 52 -23.59 5.14 15.03
CA ARG A 52 -24.80 5.45 15.79
C ARG A 52 -25.62 6.31 14.86
N GLY A 53 -26.73 5.75 14.42
CA GLY A 53 -27.73 6.34 13.55
C GLY A 53 -28.84 5.31 13.46
#